data_AF-A0A6A6NJH6-F1
#
_entry.id   AF-A0A6A6NJH6-F1
#
_cell.length_a   1.000
_cell.length_b   1.000
_cell.length_c   1.000
_cell.angle_alpha   90.00
_cell.angle_beta   90.00
_cell.angle_gamma   90.00
#
_symmetry.space_group_name_H-M   'P 1'
#
loop_
_entity.id
_entity.type
_entity.pdbx_description
1 polymer ?
#
loop_
_entity_poly.entity_id
_entity_poly.type
_entity_poly.pdbx_seq_one_letter_code
_entity_poly.pdbx_strand_id
1 'polypeptide(L)'
;MSQTYHDAVEHYKSQRTKVARLKKKIARTESFREYKKILDWKNFTGDKIKRLKVRALDINTQVIFPLGETAAAIRGENELWIAMVLRNRILVDLKPAQLAAVCASVVSEGIKVRPWENNSYIYEASSAVINVLSVLDEQRSSLLQLQEKHDVEISCCLDSQFSGMVEAWASGLTWREMMMDCAMDDGI
;
A
#
# COMPACT_ATOMS: atom_id res chain seq x y z
N MET A 1 44.58 -49.55 -4.76
CA MET A 1 44.10 -48.44 -3.90
C MET A 1 44.20 -48.90 -2.45
N SER A 2 44.69 -48.05 -1.54
CA SER A 2 44.94 -48.43 -0.12
C SER A 2 43.64 -48.54 0.68
N GLN A 3 43.59 -49.48 1.63
CA GLN A 3 42.47 -49.72 2.56
C GLN A 3 41.98 -48.42 3.22
N THR A 4 42.91 -47.53 3.56
CA THR A 4 42.63 -46.21 4.14
C THR A 4 41.76 -45.30 3.26
N TYR A 5 41.85 -45.41 1.93
CA TYR A 5 40.99 -44.66 1.02
C TYR A 5 39.57 -45.21 1.01
N HIS A 6 39.41 -46.53 1.11
CA HIS A 6 38.09 -47.15 1.14
C HIS A 6 37.35 -46.80 2.43
N ASP A 7 38.06 -46.85 3.56
CA ASP A 7 37.52 -46.50 4.88
C ASP A 7 37.12 -45.01 4.95
N ALA A 8 37.92 -44.11 4.35
CA ALA A 8 37.59 -42.68 4.28
C ALA A 8 36.33 -42.40 3.44
N VAL A 9 36.14 -43.12 2.33
CA VAL A 9 34.96 -43.00 1.46
C VAL A 9 33.70 -43.49 2.18
N GLU A 10 33.79 -44.63 2.87
CA GLU A 10 32.66 -45.16 3.65
C GLU A 10 32.30 -44.26 4.83
N HIS A 11 33.30 -43.69 5.51
CA HIS A 11 33.06 -42.72 6.57
C HIS A 11 32.35 -41.47 6.02
N TYR A 12 32.75 -40.96 4.85
CA TYR A 12 32.08 -39.81 4.21
C TYR A 12 30.62 -40.11 3.85
N LYS A 13 30.35 -41.30 3.28
CA LYS A 13 28.98 -41.74 2.97
C LYS A 13 28.12 -41.81 4.23
N SER A 14 28.65 -42.40 5.31
CA SER A 14 27.96 -42.49 6.59
C SER A 14 27.61 -41.11 7.17
N GLN A 15 28.55 -40.15 7.11
CA GLN A 15 28.31 -38.78 7.55
C GLN A 15 27.23 -38.07 6.73
N ARG A 16 27.22 -38.23 5.41
CA ARG A 16 26.15 -37.68 4.54
C ARG A 16 24.78 -38.24 4.92
N THR A 17 24.69 -39.55 5.16
CA THR A 17 23.43 -40.19 5.56
C THR A 17 22.94 -39.68 6.91
N LYS A 18 23.86 -39.49 7.87
CA LYS A 18 23.55 -38.94 9.20
C LYS A 18 23.05 -37.50 9.10
N VAL A 19 23.73 -36.64 8.32
CA VAL A 19 23.31 -35.26 8.06
C VAL A 19 21.93 -35.22 7.39
N ALA A 20 21.68 -36.08 6.39
CA ALA A 20 20.39 -36.14 5.72
C ALA A 20 19.25 -36.53 6.70
N ARG A 21 19.52 -37.50 7.59
CA ARG A 21 18.54 -37.93 8.61
C ARG A 21 18.26 -36.82 9.63
N LEU A 22 19.29 -36.12 10.07
CA LEU A 22 19.16 -34.99 11.00
C LEU A 22 18.40 -33.82 10.36
N LYS A 23 18.70 -33.46 9.11
CA LYS A 23 17.92 -32.48 8.34
C LYS A 23 16.44 -32.86 8.26
N LYS A 24 16.13 -34.13 8.00
CA LYS A 24 14.75 -34.64 7.96
C LYS A 24 14.05 -34.57 9.31
N LYS A 25 14.78 -34.76 10.42
CA LYS A 25 14.24 -34.64 11.78
C LYS A 25 14.00 -33.18 12.17
N ILE A 26 14.95 -32.29 11.88
CA ILE A 26 14.82 -30.84 12.07
C ILE A 26 13.61 -30.31 11.27
N ALA A 27 13.46 -30.72 10.01
CA ALA A 27 12.35 -30.31 9.16
C ALA A 27 10.95 -30.73 9.66
N ARG A 28 10.88 -31.74 10.54
CA ARG A 28 9.63 -32.24 11.14
C ARG A 28 9.32 -31.59 12.49
N THR A 29 10.24 -30.79 13.03
CA THR A 29 10.06 -30.15 14.34
C THR A 29 9.14 -28.95 14.18
N GLU A 30 8.19 -28.78 15.10
CA GLU A 30 7.22 -27.68 15.12
C GLU A 30 7.92 -26.31 14.98
N SER A 31 8.95 -26.08 15.79
CA SER A 31 9.72 -24.83 15.81
C SER A 31 10.37 -24.50 14.46
N PHE A 32 10.80 -25.51 13.69
CA PHE A 32 11.37 -25.28 12.37
C PHE A 32 10.29 -24.99 11.32
N ARG A 33 9.10 -25.57 11.46
CA ARG A 33 7.95 -25.22 10.61
C ARG A 33 7.49 -23.79 10.86
N GLU A 34 7.42 -23.36 12.12
CA GLU A 34 7.13 -21.98 12.52
C GLU A 34 8.16 -21.01 11.94
N TYR A 35 9.45 -21.29 12.14
CA TYR A 35 10.55 -20.50 11.58
C TYR A 35 10.48 -20.42 10.05
N LYS A 36 10.18 -21.54 9.39
CA LYS A 36 10.06 -21.60 7.94
C LYS A 36 8.85 -20.79 7.44
N LYS A 37 7.70 -20.83 8.13
CA LYS A 37 6.55 -19.96 7.82
C LYS A 37 6.92 -18.48 7.92
N ILE A 38 7.62 -18.08 8.99
CA ILE A 38 8.07 -16.69 9.18
C ILE A 38 9.07 -16.27 8.09
N LEU A 39 9.99 -17.17 7.73
CA LEU A 39 10.99 -16.93 6.70
C LEU A 39 10.36 -16.85 5.30
N ASP A 40 9.44 -17.77 4.99
CA ASP A 40 8.68 -17.80 3.74
C ASP A 40 7.79 -16.54 3.63
N TRP A 41 7.12 -16.14 4.71
CA TRP A 41 6.37 -14.88 4.79
C TRP A 41 7.26 -13.66 4.57
N LYS A 42 8.40 -13.56 5.26
CA LYS A 42 9.37 -12.47 5.07
C LYS A 42 9.89 -12.38 3.64
N ASN A 43 10.23 -13.51 3.03
CA ASN A 43 10.71 -13.57 1.65
C ASN A 43 9.60 -13.19 0.66
N PHE A 44 8.39 -13.65 0.91
CA PHE A 44 7.21 -13.34 0.11
C PHE A 44 6.83 -11.85 0.18
N THR A 45 6.81 -11.25 1.37
CA THR A 45 6.64 -9.80 1.56
C THR A 45 7.76 -9.02 0.88
N GLY A 46 9.02 -9.49 0.98
CA GLY A 46 10.16 -8.87 0.30
C GLY A 46 10.09 -8.89 -1.23
N ASP A 47 9.59 -9.98 -1.81
CA ASP A 47 9.42 -10.15 -3.26
C ASP A 47 8.25 -9.35 -3.82
N LYS A 48 7.17 -9.20 -3.03
CA LYS A 48 6.06 -8.29 -3.31
C LYS A 48 6.49 -6.84 -3.35
N ILE A 49 7.20 -6.44 -2.30
CA ILE A 49 7.80 -5.11 -2.18
C ILE A 49 8.78 -4.89 -3.35
N LYS A 50 9.62 -5.87 -3.72
CA LYS A 50 10.52 -5.78 -4.90
C LYS A 50 9.79 -5.55 -6.21
N ARG A 51 8.61 -6.13 -6.42
CA ARG A 51 7.87 -6.05 -7.70
C ARG A 51 7.03 -4.78 -7.84
N LEU A 52 6.36 -4.32 -6.78
CA LEU A 52 5.80 -2.96 -6.73
C LEU A 52 6.91 -1.90 -6.88
N LYS A 53 8.10 -2.19 -6.36
CA LYS A 53 9.29 -1.36 -6.51
C LYS A 53 9.86 -1.27 -7.92
N VAL A 54 9.45 -2.07 -8.92
CA VAL A 54 10.03 -1.98 -10.29
C VAL A 54 9.87 -0.59 -10.92
N ARG A 55 8.89 0.22 -10.48
CA ARG A 55 8.71 1.63 -10.90
C ARG A 55 9.27 2.67 -9.91
N ALA A 56 9.72 2.25 -8.73
CA ALA A 56 10.21 3.09 -7.64
C ALA A 56 11.71 2.87 -7.32
N LEU A 57 12.29 1.74 -7.72
CA LEU A 57 13.66 1.31 -7.48
C LEU A 57 14.09 0.36 -8.61
N ASP A 58 15.25 0.59 -9.19
CA ASP A 58 15.90 -0.36 -10.07
C ASP A 58 16.44 -1.54 -9.24
N ILE A 59 15.94 -2.74 -9.52
CA ILE A 59 16.27 -3.95 -8.75
C ILE A 59 17.74 -4.35 -8.94
N ASN A 60 18.36 -4.01 -10.08
CA ASN A 60 19.72 -4.41 -10.39
C ASN A 60 20.75 -3.43 -9.83
N THR A 61 20.44 -2.13 -9.89
CA THR A 61 21.37 -1.06 -9.48
C THR A 61 21.08 -0.53 -8.07
N GLN A 62 19.93 -0.88 -7.48
CA GLN A 62 19.41 -0.33 -6.22
C GLN A 62 19.23 1.21 -6.26
N VAL A 63 19.17 1.80 -7.47
CA VAL A 63 18.91 3.23 -7.64
C VAL A 63 17.42 3.51 -7.49
N ILE A 64 17.08 4.48 -6.65
CA ILE A 64 15.69 4.90 -6.41
C ILE A 64 15.22 5.72 -7.62
N PHE A 65 14.07 5.38 -8.19
CA PHE A 65 13.43 6.19 -9.23
C PHE A 65 12.67 7.38 -8.60
N PRO A 66 12.38 8.45 -9.35
CA PRO A 66 11.69 9.63 -8.80
C PRO A 66 10.36 9.35 -8.09
N LEU A 67 9.64 8.30 -8.51
CA LEU A 67 8.44 7.83 -7.82
C LEU A 67 8.74 7.24 -6.44
N GLY A 68 9.83 6.48 -6.32
CA GLY A 68 10.30 5.92 -5.05
C GLY A 68 10.88 6.97 -4.11
N GLU A 69 11.54 7.99 -4.63
CA GLU A 69 11.98 9.14 -3.82
C GLU A 69 10.78 9.87 -3.22
N THR A 70 9.75 10.09 -4.04
CA THR A 70 8.50 10.72 -3.61
C THR A 70 7.79 9.86 -2.57
N ALA A 71 7.66 8.55 -2.81
CA ALA A 71 7.05 7.62 -1.86
C ALA A 71 7.83 7.56 -0.54
N ALA A 72 9.16 7.56 -0.59
CA ALA A 72 10.01 7.54 0.61
C ALA A 72 9.89 8.81 1.46
N ALA A 73 9.49 9.93 0.86
CA ALA A 73 9.30 11.21 1.55
C ALA A 73 7.92 11.34 2.23
N ILE A 74 6.97 10.48 1.87
CA ILE A 74 5.59 10.53 2.36
C ILE A 74 5.43 9.55 3.53
N ARG A 75 4.57 9.87 4.48
CA ARG A 75 4.05 8.91 5.46
C ARG A 75 2.55 8.76 5.27
N GLY A 76 2.09 7.53 5.14
CA GLY A 76 0.69 7.18 4.95
C GLY A 76 0.54 5.67 4.87
N GLU A 77 -0.69 5.18 4.78
CA GLU A 77 -0.94 3.72 4.74
C GLU A 77 -0.43 3.06 3.47
N ASN A 78 -0.46 3.79 2.35
CA ASN A 78 0.06 3.35 1.06
C ASN A 78 0.85 4.46 0.39
N GLU A 79 2.14 4.57 0.74
CA GLU A 79 2.97 5.67 0.25
C GLU A 79 3.17 5.63 -1.27
N LEU A 80 3.09 4.44 -1.88
CA LEU A 80 3.18 4.30 -3.34
C LEU A 80 1.93 4.86 -4.03
N TRP A 81 0.74 4.53 -3.53
CA TRP A 81 -0.51 5.09 -4.05
C TRP A 81 -0.52 6.61 -3.96
N ILE A 82 -0.18 7.16 -2.79
CA ILE A 82 -0.14 8.61 -2.58
C ILE A 82 0.91 9.26 -3.49
N ALA A 83 2.10 8.67 -3.63
CA ALA A 83 3.13 9.17 -4.54
C ALA A 83 2.70 9.13 -6.01
N MET A 84 1.96 8.10 -6.43
CA MET A 84 1.41 8.02 -7.78
C MET A 84 0.40 9.13 -8.04
N VAL A 85 -0.50 9.39 -7.08
CA VAL A 85 -1.48 10.49 -7.17
C VAL A 85 -0.76 11.84 -7.26
N LEU A 86 0.14 12.14 -6.32
CA LEU A 86 0.83 13.44 -6.25
C LEU A 86 1.71 13.74 -7.46
N ARG A 87 2.20 12.72 -8.16
CA ARG A 87 2.98 12.88 -9.40
C ARG A 87 2.13 12.89 -10.66
N ASN A 88 0.81 12.80 -10.54
CA ASN A 88 -0.09 12.85 -11.68
C ASN A 88 -0.26 14.29 -12.17
N ARG A 89 -0.01 14.52 -13.46
CA ARG A 89 -0.09 15.86 -14.08
C ARG A 89 -1.49 16.46 -14.04
N ILE A 90 -2.54 15.65 -13.88
CA ILE A 90 -3.92 16.13 -13.76
C ILE A 90 -4.13 17.04 -12.55
N LEU A 91 -3.23 17.00 -11.55
CA LEU A 91 -3.29 17.87 -10.37
C LEU A 91 -2.74 19.27 -10.60
N VAL A 92 -1.95 19.48 -11.68
CA VAL A 92 -1.23 20.74 -11.92
C VAL A 92 -2.20 21.90 -12.21
N ASP A 93 -3.32 21.60 -12.86
CA ASP A 93 -4.30 22.62 -13.27
C ASP A 93 -5.36 22.90 -12.19
N LEU A 94 -5.30 22.22 -11.04
CA LEU A 94 -6.26 22.40 -9.96
C LEU A 94 -5.98 23.66 -9.15
N LYS A 95 -7.05 24.33 -8.73
CA LYS A 95 -6.96 25.39 -7.72
C LYS A 95 -6.53 24.81 -6.38
N PRO A 96 -5.92 25.60 -5.46
CA PRO A 96 -5.50 25.11 -4.15
C PRO A 96 -6.61 24.40 -3.36
N ALA A 97 -7.84 24.92 -3.39
CA ALA A 97 -8.99 24.30 -2.73
C ALA A 97 -9.40 22.95 -3.36
N GLN A 98 -9.34 22.87 -4.69
CA GLN A 98 -9.63 21.63 -5.43
C GLN A 98 -8.56 20.57 -5.19
N LEU A 99 -7.29 20.97 -5.11
CA LEU A 99 -6.19 20.07 -4.75
C LEU A 99 -6.37 19.54 -3.32
N ALA A 100 -6.73 20.39 -2.37
CA ALA A 100 -7.02 19.98 -0.99
C ALA A 100 -8.15 18.94 -0.94
N ALA A 101 -9.21 19.13 -1.73
CA ALA A 101 -10.32 18.19 -1.84
C ALA A 101 -9.87 16.81 -2.38
N VAL A 102 -9.06 16.79 -3.43
CA VAL A 102 -8.50 15.53 -3.97
C VAL A 102 -7.58 14.86 -2.95
N CYS A 103 -6.74 15.63 -2.25
CA CYS A 103 -5.89 15.08 -1.19
C CYS A 103 -6.72 14.46 -0.06
N ALA A 104 -7.78 15.12 0.39
CA ALA A 104 -8.70 14.59 1.41
C ALA A 104 -9.29 13.25 0.98
N SER A 105 -9.72 13.13 -0.28
CA SER A 105 -10.23 11.86 -0.81
C SER A 105 -9.21 10.72 -0.79
N VAL A 106 -7.92 11.02 -0.91
CA VAL A 106 -6.85 10.01 -0.98
C VAL A 106 -6.42 9.53 0.42
N VAL A 107 -6.60 10.36 1.46
CA VAL A 107 -6.11 10.08 2.81
C VAL A 107 -7.20 9.70 3.80
N SER A 108 -8.46 10.04 3.52
CA SER A 108 -9.58 9.75 4.41
C SER A 108 -10.23 8.42 4.07
N GLU A 109 -10.27 7.52 5.04
CA GLU A 109 -11.21 6.40 5.02
C GLU A 109 -12.60 6.94 5.34
N GLY A 110 -13.61 6.59 4.53
CA GLY A 110 -14.96 7.11 4.67
C GLY A 110 -15.51 7.07 6.08
N ILE A 111 -16.09 8.17 6.53
CA ILE A 111 -16.88 8.18 7.77
C ILE A 111 -18.15 7.39 7.47
N LYS A 112 -18.56 6.55 8.41
CA LYS A 112 -19.94 6.06 8.45
C LYS A 112 -20.85 7.24 8.82
N VAL A 113 -21.23 8.03 7.84
CA VAL A 113 -22.22 9.10 8.04
C VAL A 113 -23.48 8.44 8.58
N ARG A 114 -23.97 8.89 9.75
CA ARG A 114 -25.25 8.41 10.27
C ARG A 114 -26.33 8.79 9.26
N PRO A 115 -27.16 7.84 8.77
CA PRO A 115 -28.29 8.20 7.94
C PRO A 115 -29.23 9.10 8.76
N TRP A 116 -29.33 10.37 8.39
CA TRP A 116 -30.34 11.28 8.92
C TRP A 116 -31.37 11.55 7.82
N GLU A 117 -32.64 11.72 8.18
CA GLU A 117 -33.84 11.60 7.31
C GLU A 117 -33.88 12.53 6.08
N ASN A 118 -32.91 13.43 5.92
CA ASN A 118 -32.61 14.10 4.65
C ASN A 118 -31.09 14.12 4.46
N ASN A 119 -30.59 13.28 3.57
CA ASN A 119 -29.18 13.14 3.19
C ASN A 119 -28.64 14.35 2.41
N SER A 120 -29.08 15.58 2.71
CA SER A 120 -29.12 16.68 1.73
C SER A 120 -28.00 17.72 1.81
N TYR A 121 -26.96 17.57 2.65
CA TYR A 121 -25.93 18.61 2.76
C TYR A 121 -24.50 18.08 2.91
N ILE A 122 -24.17 17.01 2.21
CA ILE A 122 -22.75 16.78 1.90
C ILE A 122 -22.42 17.78 0.80
N TYR A 123 -21.58 18.78 1.11
CA TYR A 123 -21.08 19.72 0.12
C TYR A 123 -20.62 18.95 -1.12
N GLU A 124 -21.18 19.27 -2.28
CA GLU A 124 -20.77 18.65 -3.54
C GLU A 124 -19.44 19.23 -4.00
N ALA A 125 -18.53 18.34 -4.40
CA ALA A 125 -17.27 18.76 -4.99
C ALA A 125 -17.50 19.34 -6.39
N SER A 126 -16.60 20.23 -6.81
CA SER A 126 -16.65 20.75 -8.17
C SER A 126 -16.44 19.65 -9.20
N SER A 127 -16.95 19.87 -10.42
CA SER A 127 -16.78 18.94 -11.54
C SER A 127 -15.31 18.66 -11.85
N ALA A 128 -14.41 19.63 -11.62
CA ALA A 128 -12.97 19.45 -11.76
C ALA A 128 -12.44 18.39 -10.79
N VAL A 129 -12.85 18.44 -9.52
CA VAL A 129 -12.46 17.45 -8.50
C VAL A 129 -13.05 16.08 -8.84
N ILE A 130 -14.33 16.01 -9.17
CA ILE A 130 -15.01 14.75 -9.53
C ILE A 130 -14.33 14.07 -10.74
N ASN A 131 -13.99 14.84 -11.78
CA ASN A 131 -13.30 14.32 -12.96
C ASN A 131 -11.91 13.76 -12.60
N VAL A 132 -11.17 14.45 -11.73
CA VAL A 132 -9.87 13.96 -11.25
C VAL A 132 -10.03 12.67 -10.45
N LEU A 133 -11.01 12.61 -9.52
CA LEU A 133 -11.28 11.41 -8.73
C LEU A 133 -11.66 10.22 -9.62
N SER A 134 -12.43 10.43 -10.68
CA SER A 134 -12.75 9.38 -11.66
C SER A 134 -11.50 8.82 -12.34
N VAL A 135 -10.58 9.69 -12.76
CA VAL A 135 -9.30 9.26 -13.38
C VAL A 135 -8.43 8.52 -12.37
N LEU A 136 -8.39 8.98 -11.12
CA LEU A 136 -7.65 8.31 -10.05
C LEU A 136 -8.25 6.94 -9.74
N ASP A 137 -9.56 6.76 -9.81
CA ASP A 137 -10.21 5.48 -9.54
C ASP A 137 -9.85 4.39 -10.56
N GLU A 138 -9.71 4.76 -11.84
CA GLU A 138 -9.19 3.85 -12.88
C GLU A 138 -7.73 3.41 -12.59
N GLN A 139 -6.90 4.37 -12.17
CA GLN A 139 -5.51 4.11 -11.78
C GLN A 139 -5.42 3.24 -10.52
N ARG A 140 -6.29 3.50 -9.55
CA ARG A 140 -6.44 2.73 -8.31
C ARG A 140 -6.81 1.29 -8.61
N SER A 141 -7.80 1.08 -9.47
CA SER A 141 -8.23 -0.26 -9.90
C SER A 141 -7.08 -1.04 -10.52
N SER A 142 -6.28 -0.39 -11.37
CA SER A 142 -5.09 -0.99 -11.97
C SER A 142 -4.02 -1.36 -10.94
N LEU A 143 -3.80 -0.51 -9.92
CA LEU A 143 -2.87 -0.77 -8.83
C LEU A 143 -3.36 -1.93 -7.94
N LEU A 144 -4.64 -1.97 -7.60
CA LEU A 144 -5.24 -3.03 -6.80
C LEU A 144 -5.13 -4.40 -7.51
N GLN A 145 -5.39 -4.47 -8.81
CA GLN A 145 -5.16 -5.69 -9.61
C GLN A 145 -3.69 -6.13 -9.60
N LEU A 146 -2.76 -5.19 -9.67
CA LEU A 146 -1.33 -5.48 -9.57
C LEU A 146 -0.95 -5.98 -8.18
N GLN A 147 -1.52 -5.39 -7.13
CA GLN A 147 -1.33 -5.83 -5.76
C GLN A 147 -1.87 -7.25 -5.58
N GLU A 148 -3.10 -7.54 -6.03
CA GLU A 148 -3.73 -8.86 -5.97
C GLU A 148 -2.92 -9.94 -6.71
N LYS A 149 -2.45 -9.65 -7.93
CA LYS A 149 -1.57 -10.55 -8.70
C LYS A 149 -0.28 -10.89 -7.95
N HIS A 150 0.15 -9.98 -7.08
CA HIS A 150 1.30 -10.17 -6.23
C HIS A 150 0.91 -10.53 -4.80
N ASP A 151 -0.36 -10.80 -4.49
CA ASP A 151 -0.89 -11.13 -3.16
C ASP A 151 -0.66 -10.01 -2.11
N VAL A 152 -0.42 -8.77 -2.53
CA VAL A 152 -0.32 -7.61 -1.63
C VAL A 152 -1.72 -7.15 -1.21
N GLU A 153 -1.94 -7.01 0.10
CA GLU A 153 -3.18 -6.51 0.68
C GLU A 153 -2.89 -5.18 1.41
N ILE A 154 -2.74 -4.09 0.66
CA ILE A 154 -2.59 -2.74 1.20
C ILE A 154 -3.73 -1.90 0.64
N SER A 155 -4.42 -1.16 1.51
CA SER A 155 -5.52 -0.28 1.09
C SER A 155 -5.04 0.80 0.11
N CYS A 156 -5.88 1.15 -0.85
CA CYS A 156 -5.69 2.32 -1.70
C CYS A 156 -6.91 3.22 -1.49
N CYS A 157 -6.86 4.10 -0.49
CA CYS A 157 -8.00 4.94 -0.13
C CYS A 157 -8.31 5.95 -1.25
N LEU A 158 -9.58 6.03 -1.61
CA LEU A 158 -10.12 7.01 -2.54
C LEU A 158 -11.62 7.18 -2.24
N ASP A 159 -11.95 8.18 -1.42
CA ASP A 159 -13.31 8.45 -0.98
C ASP A 159 -13.73 9.90 -1.29
N SER A 160 -14.76 10.08 -2.10
CA SER A 160 -15.27 11.41 -2.47
C SER A 160 -16.13 12.07 -1.39
N GLN A 161 -16.54 11.37 -0.33
CA GLN A 161 -17.52 11.87 0.66
C GLN A 161 -17.14 13.22 1.30
N PHE A 162 -15.85 13.50 1.55
CA PHE A 162 -15.40 14.78 2.13
C PHE A 162 -14.88 15.77 1.11
N SER A 163 -14.80 15.40 -0.17
CA SER A 163 -14.13 16.21 -1.17
C SER A 163 -14.75 17.60 -1.29
N GLY A 164 -16.08 17.71 -1.40
CA GLY A 164 -16.73 19.01 -1.50
C GLY A 164 -16.71 19.81 -0.20
N MET A 165 -16.74 19.13 0.95
CA MET A 165 -16.63 19.79 2.25
C MET A 165 -15.24 20.44 2.41
N VAL A 166 -14.19 19.71 2.09
CA VAL A 166 -12.81 20.22 2.16
C VAL A 166 -12.58 21.29 1.08
N GLU A 167 -13.16 21.14 -0.10
CA GLU A 167 -13.09 22.19 -1.14
C GLU A 167 -13.72 23.50 -0.64
N ALA A 168 -14.89 23.43 -0.03
CA ALA A 168 -15.59 24.59 0.50
C ALA A 168 -14.81 25.24 1.65
N TRP A 169 -14.29 24.44 2.59
CA TRP A 169 -13.45 24.91 3.69
C TRP A 169 -12.19 25.62 3.19
N ALA A 170 -11.46 24.98 2.27
CA ALA A 170 -10.24 25.53 1.68
C ALA A 170 -10.50 26.76 0.80
N SER A 171 -11.74 26.94 0.35
CA SER A 171 -12.20 28.14 -0.36
C SER A 171 -12.56 29.31 0.57
N GLY A 172 -12.54 29.10 1.89
CA GLY A 172 -12.70 30.15 2.89
C GLY A 172 -13.98 30.08 3.72
N LEU A 173 -14.81 29.04 3.57
CA LEU A 173 -15.94 28.83 4.50
C LEU A 173 -15.40 28.51 5.90
N THR A 174 -16.04 29.07 6.92
CA THR A 174 -15.67 28.78 8.31
C THR A 174 -16.26 27.44 8.77
N TRP A 175 -15.60 26.79 9.72
CA TRP A 175 -16.10 25.57 10.35
C TRP A 175 -17.53 25.74 10.90
N ARG A 176 -17.83 26.93 11.47
CA ARG A 176 -19.16 27.23 11.99
C ARG A 176 -20.22 27.24 10.89
N GLU A 177 -19.92 27.83 9.73
CA GLU A 177 -20.84 27.85 8.59
C GLU A 177 -21.06 26.44 8.04
N MET A 178 -20.00 25.64 7.95
CA MET A 178 -20.08 24.26 7.46
C MET A 178 -20.87 23.33 8.38
N MET A 179 -20.73 23.49 9.70
CA MET A 179 -21.41 22.66 10.70
C MET A 179 -22.86 23.10 10.94
N MET A 180 -23.24 24.32 10.56
CA MET A 180 -24.64 24.73 10.54
C MET A 180 -25.43 24.02 9.43
N ASP A 181 -24.75 23.67 8.33
CA ASP A 181 -25.34 22.97 7.19
C ASP A 181 -25.13 21.45 7.25
N CYS A 182 -24.17 20.93 8.02
CA CYS A 182 -23.78 19.52 7.99
C CYS A 182 -23.89 18.83 9.37
N ALA A 183 -24.54 17.65 9.40
CA ALA A 183 -24.67 16.83 10.61
C ALA A 183 -23.43 15.94 10.84
N MET A 184 -22.29 16.53 11.21
CA MET A 184 -21.10 15.79 11.66
C MET A 184 -20.86 15.97 13.16
N ASP A 185 -20.26 14.98 13.82
CA ASP A 185 -19.82 15.11 15.22
C ASP A 185 -18.48 15.90 15.26
N ASP A 186 -18.31 16.79 16.24
CA ASP A 186 -17.23 17.79 16.40
C ASP A 186 -15.78 17.25 16.57
N GLY A 187 -15.46 16.05 16.08
CA GLY A 187 -14.19 15.38 16.39
C GLY A 187 -13.62 14.44 15.32
N ILE A 188 -13.85 14.71 14.04
CA ILE A 188 -13.33 13.90 12.92
C ILE A 188 -12.24 14.63 12.15
#